data_AF-A0A850NTV9-F1
#
_entry.id   AF-A0A850NTV9-F1
#
_cell.length_a   1.000
_cell.length_b   1.000
_cell.length_c   1.000
_cell.angle_alpha   90.00
_cell.angle_beta   90.00
_cell.angle_gamma   90.00
#
_symmetry.space_group_name_H-M   'P 1'
#
loop_
_entity.id
_entity.type
_entity.pdbx_description
1 polymer ?
#
loop_
_entity_poly.entity_id
_entity_poly.type
_entity_poly.pdbx_seq_one_letter_code
_entity_poly.pdbx_strand_id
1 'polypeptide(L)'
;AWERARSGRASAPASNEPDAYAILGIRAGASNEDIRKVWRQLMQQNHPDRLAASGADPQQLARAAERVGRINAAWDRIKRERGLR
;
A
#
# COMPACT_ATOMS: atom_id res chain seq x y z
N ALA A 1 -9.67 -32.75 10.12
CA ALA A 1 -10.68 -32.11 9.25
C ALA A 1 -11.24 -30.88 9.97
N TRP A 2 -10.84 -29.67 9.57
CA TRP A 2 -11.40 -28.42 10.10
C TRP A 2 -11.76 -27.53 8.91
N GLU A 3 -12.94 -27.80 8.34
CA GLU A 3 -13.63 -26.85 7.49
C GLU A 3 -14.16 -25.71 8.36
N ARG A 4 -13.88 -24.47 7.96
CA ARG A 4 -14.65 -23.32 8.41
C ARG A 4 -15.06 -22.47 7.21
N ALA A 5 -16.33 -22.68 6.86
CA ALA A 5 -17.35 -21.72 6.44
C ALA A 5 -17.01 -20.72 5.32
N ARG A 6 -17.70 -20.91 4.20
CA ARG A 6 -18.04 -19.86 3.23
C ARG A 6 -19.04 -18.87 3.82
N SER A 7 -19.07 -17.71 3.16
CA SER A 7 -20.18 -16.76 2.98
C SER A 7 -20.37 -15.64 4.03
N GLY A 8 -20.30 -14.39 3.55
CA GLY A 8 -20.83 -13.23 4.28
C GLY A 8 -20.04 -11.93 4.09
N ARG A 9 -20.53 -11.10 3.16
CA ARG A 9 -20.32 -9.64 2.98
C ARG A 9 -19.72 -8.87 4.17
N ALA A 10 -18.80 -7.95 3.87
CA ALA A 10 -18.72 -6.67 4.56
C ALA A 10 -18.14 -5.59 3.62
N SER A 11 -19.01 -4.90 2.89
CA SER A 11 -18.78 -3.46 2.69
C SER A 11 -18.80 -2.85 4.09
N ALA A 12 -17.66 -2.35 4.55
CA ALA A 12 -17.54 -1.61 5.79
C ALA A 12 -16.61 -0.40 5.54
N PRO A 13 -16.77 0.62 6.38
CA PRO A 13 -17.53 1.85 6.15
C PRO A 13 -16.73 2.89 5.36
N ALA A 14 -17.38 3.97 4.95
CA ALA A 14 -16.73 5.21 4.54
C ALA A 14 -15.94 5.82 5.73
N SER A 15 -14.83 5.20 6.09
CA SER A 15 -13.81 5.82 6.92
C SER A 15 -13.26 6.98 6.10
N ASN A 16 -13.23 8.17 6.67
CA ASN A 16 -12.69 9.38 6.04
C ASN A 16 -11.15 9.30 5.77
N GLU A 17 -10.58 8.09 5.81
CA GLU A 17 -9.21 7.79 5.44
C GLU A 17 -9.15 7.44 3.96
N PRO A 18 -8.11 7.88 3.24
CA PRO A 18 -7.94 7.54 1.84
C PRO A 18 -7.93 6.02 1.66
N ASP A 19 -8.67 5.53 0.67
CA ASP A 19 -8.70 4.12 0.31
C ASP A 19 -7.26 3.63 0.02
N ALA A 20 -6.84 2.56 0.68
CA ALA A 20 -5.51 1.98 0.52
C ALA A 20 -5.23 1.59 -0.95
N TYR A 21 -6.25 1.13 -1.67
CA TYR A 21 -6.11 0.83 -3.09
C TYR A 21 -5.88 2.11 -3.91
N ALA A 22 -6.55 3.21 -3.55
CA ALA A 22 -6.34 4.52 -4.17
C ALA A 22 -4.94 5.09 -3.87
N ILE A 23 -4.41 4.89 -2.66
CA ILE A 23 -3.03 5.29 -2.31
C ILE A 23 -2.00 4.58 -3.19
N LEU A 24 -2.22 3.29 -3.47
CA LEU A 24 -1.37 2.52 -4.38
C LEU A 24 -1.69 2.79 -5.87
N GLY A 25 -2.75 3.52 -6.18
CA GLY A 25 -3.17 3.81 -7.56
C GLY A 25 -3.72 2.60 -8.30
N ILE A 26 -4.30 1.64 -7.58
CA ILE A 26 -4.84 0.40 -8.14
C ILE A 26 -6.31 0.23 -7.78
N ARG A 27 -7.01 -0.60 -8.55
CA ARG A 27 -8.40 -0.97 -8.26
C ARG A 27 -8.47 -1.97 -7.09
N ALA A 28 -9.51 -1.87 -6.27
CA ALA A 28 -9.78 -2.83 -5.19
C ALA A 28 -9.96 -4.28 -5.66
N GLY A 29 -10.25 -4.51 -6.95
CA GLY A 29 -10.30 -5.84 -7.56
C GLY A 29 -8.97 -6.37 -8.12
N ALA A 30 -7.85 -5.67 -7.93
CA ALA A 30 -6.55 -6.10 -8.44
C ALA A 30 -6.11 -7.43 -7.80
N SER A 31 -5.30 -8.21 -8.51
CA SER A 31 -4.76 -9.46 -7.98
C SER A 31 -3.71 -9.17 -6.90
N ASN A 32 -3.46 -10.14 -6.02
CA ASN A 32 -2.46 -9.99 -4.96
C ASN A 32 -1.03 -9.79 -5.52
N GLU A 33 -0.74 -10.40 -6.66
CA GLU A 33 0.54 -10.20 -7.37
C GLU A 33 0.65 -8.78 -7.92
N ASP A 34 -0.41 -8.25 -8.53
CA ASP A 34 -0.43 -6.86 -9.03
C ASP A 34 -0.21 -5.86 -7.89
N ILE A 35 -0.89 -6.06 -6.76
CA ILE A 35 -0.73 -5.20 -5.59
C ILE A 35 0.73 -5.23 -5.10
N ARG A 36 1.33 -6.43 -4.97
CA ARG A 36 2.75 -6.60 -4.58
C ARG A 36 3.70 -5.97 -5.58
N LYS A 37 3.42 -6.08 -6.88
CA LYS A 37 4.22 -5.50 -7.96
C LYS A 37 4.21 -3.98 -7.89
N VAL A 38 3.02 -3.39 -7.77
CA VAL A 38 2.85 -1.93 -7.68
C VAL A 38 3.48 -1.38 -6.40
N TRP A 39 3.28 -2.03 -5.26
CA TRP A 39 3.96 -1.65 -4.01
C TRP A 39 5.48 -1.60 -4.17
N ARG A 40 6.11 -2.65 -4.73
CA ARG A 40 7.56 -2.65 -4.98
C ARG A 40 8.00 -1.55 -5.94
N GLN A 41 7.23 -1.30 -7.00
CA GLN A 41 7.53 -0.23 -7.96
C GLN A 41 7.44 1.15 -7.29
N LEU A 42 6.43 1.40 -6.46
CA LEU A 42 6.28 2.66 -5.74
C LEU A 42 7.40 2.87 -4.73
N MET A 43 7.83 1.82 -4.02
CA MET A 43 8.98 1.87 -3.13
C MET A 43 10.27 2.22 -3.87
N GLN A 44 10.52 1.62 -5.03
CA GLN A 44 11.71 1.93 -5.84
C GLN A 44 11.71 3.35 -6.42
N GLN A 45 10.52 3.88 -6.75
CA GLN A 45 10.37 5.23 -7.30
C GLN A 45 10.50 6.31 -6.23
N ASN A 46 10.01 6.06 -5.02
CA ASN A 46 9.97 7.03 -3.93
C ASN A 46 11.06 6.79 -2.87
N HIS A 47 12.05 5.93 -3.16
CA HIS A 47 13.02 5.53 -2.15
C HIS A 47 13.87 6.73 -1.72
N PRO A 48 13.89 7.09 -0.42
CA PRO A 48 14.65 8.24 0.06
C PRO A 48 16.16 8.09 -0.18
N ASP A 49 16.69 6.86 -0.13
CA ASP A 49 18.11 6.59 -0.43
C ASP A 49 18.51 6.97 -1.87
N ARG A 50 17.64 6.71 -2.86
CA ARG A 50 17.90 7.11 -4.25
C ARG A 50 17.89 8.63 -4.41
N LEU A 51 17.00 9.29 -3.69
CA LEU A 51 16.92 10.76 -3.69
C LEU A 51 18.13 11.35 -2.97
N ALA A 52 18.55 10.77 -1.85
CA ALA A 52 19.75 11.18 -1.11
C ALA A 52 21.00 11.05 -1.99
N ALA A 53 21.14 9.94 -2.73
CA ALA A 53 22.22 9.73 -3.68
C ALA A 53 22.22 10.73 -4.85
N SER A 54 21.06 11.30 -5.18
CA SER A 54 20.90 12.31 -6.24
C SER A 54 21.14 13.75 -5.75
N GLY A 55 21.51 13.93 -4.48
CA GLY A 55 21.69 15.25 -3.87
C GLY A 55 20.39 15.97 -3.52
N ALA A 56 19.32 15.21 -3.25
CA ALA A 56 18.02 15.79 -2.90
C ALA A 56 18.08 16.56 -1.57
N ASP A 57 17.38 17.69 -1.53
CA ASP A 57 17.27 18.52 -0.33
C ASP A 57 16.52 17.80 0.81
N PRO A 58 16.73 18.19 2.08
CA PRO A 58 16.04 17.61 3.23
C PRO A 58 14.51 17.62 3.09
N GLN A 59 13.95 18.65 2.46
CA GLN A 59 12.51 18.75 2.21
C GLN A 59 12.02 17.69 1.21
N GLN A 60 12.82 17.37 0.19
CA GLN A 60 12.49 16.34 -0.80
C GLN A 60 12.55 14.95 -0.15
N LEU A 61 13.57 14.71 0.68
CA LEU A 61 13.68 13.48 1.47
C LEU A 61 12.50 13.31 2.44
N ALA A 62 12.08 14.37 3.13
CA ALA A 62 10.93 14.33 4.02
C ALA A 62 9.62 14.00 3.26
N ARG A 63 9.40 14.62 2.09
CA ARG A 63 8.24 14.30 1.24
C ARG A 63 8.26 12.87 0.73
N ALA A 64 9.43 12.36 0.35
CA ALA A 64 9.59 10.99 -0.09
C ALA A 64 9.34 9.99 1.05
N ALA A 65 9.86 10.27 2.25
CA ALA A 65 9.63 9.47 3.44
C ALA A 65 8.13 9.44 3.81
N GLU A 66 7.45 10.58 3.75
CA GLU A 66 6.00 10.66 3.97
C GLU A 66 5.23 9.84 2.93
N ARG A 67 5.62 9.93 1.65
CA ARG A 67 5.01 9.15 0.56
C ARG A 67 5.19 7.64 0.78
N VAL A 68 6.41 7.20 1.11
CA VAL A 68 6.74 5.82 1.43
C VAL A 68 5.94 5.33 2.65
N GLY A 69 5.81 6.16 3.68
CA GLY A 69 4.99 5.87 4.85
C GLY A 69 3.53 5.59 4.49
N ARG A 70 2.92 6.44 3.65
CA ARG A 70 1.54 6.23 3.17
C ARG A 70 1.41 4.94 2.33
N ILE A 71 2.39 4.66 1.46
CA ILE A 71 2.43 3.44 0.64
C ILE A 71 2.48 2.18 1.52
N ASN A 72 3.33 2.18 2.54
CA ASN A 72 3.45 1.04 3.46
C ASN A 72 2.19 0.86 4.31
N ALA A 73 1.62 1.94 4.84
CA ALA A 73 0.37 1.89 5.59
C ALA A 73 -0.78 1.31 4.75
N ALA A 74 -0.88 1.72 3.47
CA ALA A 74 -1.85 1.16 2.53
C ALA A 74 -1.62 -0.33 2.27
N TRP A 75 -0.37 -0.73 2.03
CA TRP A 75 0.01 -2.13 1.82
C TRP A 75 -0.33 -3.01 3.03
N ASP A 76 -0.02 -2.56 4.25
CA ASP A 76 -0.32 -3.29 5.49
C ASP A 76 -1.82 -3.45 5.71
N ARG A 77 -2.61 -2.42 5.39
CA ARG A 77 -4.08 -2.48 5.43
C ARG A 77 -4.60 -3.54 4.45
N ILE A 78 -4.15 -3.50 3.20
CA ILE A 78 -4.55 -4.48 2.18
C ILE A 78 -4.11 -5.90 2.57
N LYS A 79 -2.91 -6.06 3.13
CA LYS A 79 -2.45 -7.35 3.65
C LYS A 79 -3.41 -7.90 4.69
N ARG A 80 -3.82 -7.08 5.66
CA ARG A 80 -4.75 -7.47 6.72
C ARG A 80 -6.13 -7.79 6.18
N GLU A 81 -6.66 -6.97 5.28
CA GLU A 81 -7.97 -7.17 4.64
C GLU A 81 -8.02 -8.47 3.81
N ARG A 82 -6.92 -8.80 3.13
CA ARG A 82 -6.83 -9.97 2.24
C ARG A 82 -6.21 -11.21 2.88
N GLY A 83 -5.79 -11.14 4.14
CA GLY A 83 -5.10 -12.24 4.82
C GLY A 83 -3.75 -12.61 4.20
N LEU A 84 -3.06 -11.66 3.57
CA LEU A 84 -1.75 -11.88 2.97
C LEU A 84 -0.67 -11.95 4.06
N ARG A 85 0.08 -13.06 4.09
CA ARG A 85 1.32 -13.17 4.87
C ARG A 85 2.50 -12.59 4.10
#